data_AF-A0A0F9GLX8-F1
#
_entry.id   AF-A0A0F9GLX8-F1
#
_cell.length_a   1.000
_cell.length_b   1.000
_cell.length_c   1.000
_cell.angle_alpha   90.00
_cell.angle_beta   90.00
_cell.angle_gamma   90.00
#
_symmetry.space_group_name_H-M   'P 1'
#
loop_
_entity.id
_entity.type
_entity.pdbx_description
1 polymer ?
#
loop_
_entity_poly.entity_id
_entity_poly.type
_entity_poly.pdbx_seq_one_letter_code
_entity_poly.pdbx_strand_id
1 'polypeptide(L)'
;AIPPGEGVGHVEAPRGETFHYVRSDGSNRPVRHKIRAPSFMNIPTFKASCIGLQIPDVAITLAAVDPCYSCTERMCRVVDAESHKPLYTFDDLVRLSQLKSERMGKRS
;
A
#
# COMPACT_ATOMS: atom_id res chain seq x y z
N ALA A 1 -3.52 26.85 -14.04
CA ALA A 1 -4.50 25.77 -14.31
C ALA A 1 -3.79 24.70 -15.14
N ILE A 2 -3.92 23.43 -14.79
CA ILE A 2 -3.37 22.35 -15.63
C ILE A 2 -4.38 22.10 -16.75
N PRO A 3 -3.97 22.01 -18.03
CA PRO A 3 -4.91 21.76 -19.12
C PRO A 3 -5.73 20.49 -18.89
N PRO A 4 -7.02 20.46 -19.28
CA PRO A 4 -7.81 19.23 -19.25
C PRO A 4 -7.13 18.14 -20.09
N GLY A 5 -7.09 16.92 -19.57
CA GLY A 5 -6.46 15.80 -20.27
C GLY A 5 -6.03 14.68 -19.34
N GLU A 6 -5.36 13.70 -19.94
CA GLU A 6 -4.81 12.53 -19.26
C GLU A 6 -3.32 12.40 -19.56
N GLY A 7 -2.56 11.93 -18.58
CA GLY A 7 -1.12 11.74 -18.69
C GLY A 7 -0.68 10.47 -17.98
N VAL A 8 0.31 9.80 -18.55
CA VAL A 8 0.97 8.64 -17.96
C VAL A 8 2.46 8.94 -17.80
N GLY A 9 3.02 8.50 -16.68
CA GLY A 9 4.44 8.60 -16.36
C GLY A 9 4.95 7.27 -15.84
N HIS A 10 6.12 6.86 -16.35
CA HIS A 10 6.78 5.62 -15.97
C HIS A 10 8.18 5.97 -15.48
N VAL A 11 8.59 5.38 -14.36
CA VAL A 11 9.93 5.56 -13.78
C VAL A 11 10.41 4.23 -13.24
N GLU A 12 11.67 3.91 -13.47
CA GLU A 12 12.30 2.73 -12.88
C GLU A 12 12.75 3.04 -11.45
N ALA A 13 12.06 2.47 -10.47
CA ALA A 13 12.45 2.55 -9.07
C ALA A 13 13.34 1.35 -8.70
N PRO A 14 14.02 1.36 -7.54
CA PRO A 14 14.91 0.26 -7.14
C PRO A 14 14.25 -1.13 -7.07
N ARG A 15 12.90 -1.18 -6.99
CA ARG A 15 12.11 -2.43 -6.91
C ARG A 15 11.39 -2.76 -8.22
N GLY A 16 11.58 -1.98 -9.27
CA GLY A 16 10.93 -2.14 -10.57
C GLY A 16 10.12 -0.92 -11.03
N GLU A 17 9.33 -1.14 -12.08
CA GLU A 17 8.55 -0.09 -12.74
C GLU A 17 7.48 0.53 -11.83
N THR A 18 7.59 1.84 -11.66
CA THR A 18 6.57 2.69 -11.04
C THR A 18 5.77 3.40 -12.12
N PHE A 19 4.44 3.26 -12.08
CA PHE A 19 3.53 3.86 -13.05
C PHE A 19 2.60 4.88 -12.38
N HIS A 20 2.49 6.06 -12.97
CA HIS A 20 1.64 7.15 -12.53
C HIS A 20 0.67 7.52 -13.65
N TYR A 21 -0.63 7.46 -13.37
CA TYR A 21 -1.69 7.98 -14.23
C TYR A 21 -2.33 9.20 -13.58
N VAL A 22 -2.48 10.28 -14.33
CA VAL A 22 -3.09 11.54 -13.86
C VAL A 22 -4.14 11.99 -14.87
N ARG A 23 -5.30 12.44 -14.37
CA ARG A 23 -6.35 13.11 -15.16
C ARG A 23 -6.66 14.47 -14.57
N SER A 24 -6.72 15.49 -15.42
CA SER A 24 -7.12 16.87 -15.08
C SER A 24 -8.36 17.28 -15.87
N ASP A 25 -9.19 18.13 -15.28
CA ASP A 25 -10.37 18.76 -15.86
C ASP A 25 -10.16 20.25 -16.17
N GLY A 26 -8.93 20.77 -16.08
CA GLY A 26 -8.67 22.20 -16.21
C GLY A 26 -8.53 22.91 -14.87
N SER A 27 -8.88 22.27 -13.75
CA SER A 27 -8.75 22.87 -12.42
C SER A 27 -7.28 22.88 -11.92
N ASN A 28 -7.07 23.38 -10.69
CA ASN A 28 -5.77 23.36 -10.03
C ASN A 28 -5.48 22.05 -9.28
N ARG A 29 -6.37 21.05 -9.37
CA ARG A 29 -6.24 19.76 -8.68
C ARG A 29 -6.47 18.62 -9.68
N PRO A 30 -5.75 17.49 -9.55
CA PRO A 30 -6.03 16.32 -10.38
C PRO A 30 -7.37 15.72 -9.98
N VAL A 31 -8.21 15.44 -10.98
CA VAL A 31 -9.47 14.68 -10.80
C VAL A 31 -9.17 13.25 -10.40
N ARG A 32 -8.09 12.68 -10.96
CA ARG A 32 -7.61 11.36 -10.60
C ARG A 32 -6.10 11.34 -10.62
N HIS A 33 -5.51 10.77 -9.58
CA HIS A 33 -4.11 10.37 -9.55
C HIS A 33 -4.05 8.91 -9.11
N LYS A 34 -3.61 8.02 -10.01
CA LYS A 34 -3.45 6.59 -9.74
C LYS A 34 -1.97 6.26 -9.82
N ILE A 35 -1.45 5.72 -8.72
CA ILE A 35 -0.08 5.24 -8.62
C ILE A 35 -0.13 3.72 -8.60
N ARG A 36 0.74 3.07 -9.37
CA ARG A 36 1.04 1.64 -9.30
C ARG A 36 2.51 1.51 -8.91
N ALA A 37 2.73 1.33 -7.61
CA ALA A 37 4.04 1.04 -7.06
C ALA A 37 4.53 -0.36 -7.50
N PRO A 38 5.84 -0.57 -7.66
CA PRO A 38 6.40 -1.85 -8.07
C PRO A 38 6.06 -2.98 -7.07
N SER A 39 6.21 -2.71 -5.77
CA SER A 39 5.90 -3.70 -4.73
C SER A 39 4.44 -4.18 -4.75
N PHE A 40 3.51 -3.35 -5.23
CA PHE A 40 2.09 -3.76 -5.37
C PHE A 40 1.91 -4.88 -6.40
N MET A 41 2.74 -4.90 -7.45
CA MET A 41 2.73 -5.94 -8.47
C MET A 41 3.60 -7.14 -8.07
N ASN A 42 4.69 -6.91 -7.33
CA ASN A 42 5.64 -7.96 -7.01
C ASN A 42 5.20 -8.83 -5.82
N ILE A 43 4.59 -8.25 -4.77
CA ILE A 43 4.19 -8.99 -3.55
C ILE A 43 3.31 -10.22 -3.83
N PRO A 44 2.29 -10.18 -4.71
CA PRO A 44 1.47 -11.35 -5.01
C PRO A 44 2.24 -12.58 -5.52
N THR A 45 3.43 -12.39 -6.10
CA THR A 45 4.26 -13.51 -6.58
C THR A 45 4.68 -14.44 -5.45
N PHE A 46 4.78 -13.94 -4.21
CA PHE A 46 5.07 -14.71 -3.00
C PHE A 46 4.22 -15.99 -2.89
N LYS A 47 2.92 -15.90 -3.22
CA LYS A 47 2.02 -17.07 -3.15
C LYS A 47 2.48 -18.20 -4.06
N ALA A 48 2.97 -17.90 -5.26
CA ALA A 48 3.46 -18.90 -6.19
C ALA A 48 4.89 -19.36 -5.83
N SER A 49 5.74 -18.42 -5.42
CA SER A 49 7.16 -18.67 -5.14
C SER A 49 7.41 -19.53 -3.89
N CYS A 50 6.46 -19.59 -2.95
CA CYS A 50 6.64 -20.27 -1.67
C CYS A 50 6.01 -21.67 -1.58
N ILE A 51 5.31 -22.14 -2.62
CA ILE A 51 4.69 -23.47 -2.62
C ILE A 51 5.79 -24.54 -2.67
N GLY A 52 5.79 -25.44 -1.70
CA GLY A 52 6.76 -26.55 -1.61
C GLY A 52 8.06 -26.23 -0.87
N LEU A 53 8.23 -24.99 -0.39
CA LEU A 53 9.37 -24.58 0.41
C LEU A 53 9.22 -24.96 1.89
N GLN A 54 10.35 -25.08 2.60
CA GLN A 54 10.34 -25.18 4.06
C GLN A 54 10.00 -23.82 4.67
N ILE A 55 9.42 -23.79 5.88
CA ILE A 55 9.02 -22.55 6.57
C ILE A 55 10.13 -21.49 6.65
N PRO A 56 11.40 -21.84 6.93
CA PRO A 56 12.50 -20.85 6.94
C PRO A 56 12.73 -20.20 5.57
N ASP A 57 12.55 -20.97 4.49
CA ASP A 57 12.79 -20.52 3.12
C ASP A 57 11.68 -19.58 2.62
N VAL A 58 10.49 -19.64 3.22
CA VAL A 58 9.39 -18.73 2.93
C VAL A 58 9.76 -17.29 3.27
N ALA A 59 10.40 -17.07 4.43
CA ALA A 59 10.75 -15.72 4.89
C ALA A 59 11.81 -15.08 3.99
N ILE A 60 12.86 -15.82 3.62
CA ILE A 60 13.91 -15.29 2.73
C ILE A 60 13.40 -15.09 1.30
N THR A 61 12.51 -15.95 0.83
CA THR A 61 11.87 -15.80 -0.49
C THR A 61 11.00 -14.55 -0.55
N LEU A 62 10.26 -14.22 0.52
CA LEU A 62 9.52 -12.96 0.62
C LEU A 62 10.48 -11.76 0.66
N ALA A 63 11.55 -11.84 1.45
CA ALA A 63 12.52 -10.76 1.60
C ALA A 63 13.21 -10.42 0.26
N ALA A 64 13.45 -11.42 -0.59
CA ALA A 64 14.04 -11.23 -1.91
C ALA A 64 13.19 -10.35 -2.86
N VAL A 65 11.88 -10.24 -2.62
CA VAL A 65 10.96 -9.39 -3.38
C VAL A 65 11.04 -7.91 -2.95
N ASP A 66 11.73 -7.61 -1.84
CA ASP A 66 11.83 -6.28 -1.21
C ASP A 66 10.46 -5.60 -1.02
N PRO A 67 9.57 -6.17 -0.17
CA PRO A 67 8.23 -5.66 0.01
C PRO A 67 8.23 -4.29 0.72
N CYS A 68 7.84 -3.23 -0.01
CA CYS A 68 7.53 -1.93 0.56
C CYS A 68 6.03 -1.84 0.90
N TYR A 69 5.65 -2.11 2.15
CA TYR A 69 4.24 -2.09 2.57
C TYR A 69 3.61 -0.69 2.47
N SER A 70 4.35 0.37 2.81
CA SER A 70 3.88 1.76 2.65
C SER A 70 3.58 2.11 1.19
N CYS A 71 4.33 1.54 0.24
CA CYS A 71 4.05 1.70 -1.19
C CYS A 71 2.78 0.99 -1.65
N THR A 72 2.30 0.01 -0.87
CA THR A 72 1.11 -0.80 -1.15
C THR A 72 -0.12 -0.37 -0.37
N GLU A 73 0.05 0.43 0.68
CA GLU A 73 -1.06 0.85 1.53
C GLU A 73 -1.94 1.85 0.79
N ARG A 74 -3.21 1.50 0.68
CA ARG A 74 -4.30 2.40 0.26
C ARG A 74 -5.46 2.29 1.24
N MET A 75 -5.16 1.95 2.50
CA MET A 75 -6.14 1.66 3.53
C MET A 75 -6.79 2.97 3.97
N CYS A 76 -8.04 3.18 3.56
CA CYS A 76 -8.82 4.33 4.00
C CYS A 76 -9.72 3.99 5.20
N ARG A 77 -10.08 2.70 5.38
CA ARG A 77 -11.01 2.24 6.41
C ARG A 77 -10.91 0.73 6.63
N VAL A 78 -11.11 0.28 7.87
CA VAL A 78 -11.36 -1.13 8.21
C VAL A 78 -12.86 -1.37 8.18
N VAL A 79 -13.26 -2.42 7.48
CA VAL A 79 -14.65 -2.89 7.43
C VAL A 79 -14.74 -4.29 8.02
N ASP A 80 -15.83 -4.56 8.71
CA ASP A 80 -16.22 -5.90 9.15
C ASP A 80 -16.44 -6.79 7.93
N ALA A 81 -15.84 -7.98 7.93
CA ALA A 81 -15.81 -8.84 6.74
C ALA A 81 -17.17 -9.46 6.41
N GLU A 82 -18.06 -9.64 7.40
CA GLU A 82 -19.36 -10.27 7.21
C GLU A 82 -20.46 -9.23 7.00
N SER A 83 -20.50 -8.20 7.85
CA SER A 83 -21.55 -7.17 7.81
C SER A 83 -21.24 -6.02 6.86
N HIS A 84 -20.00 -5.95 6.32
CA HIS A 84 -19.47 -4.81 5.56
C HIS A 84 -19.57 -3.47 6.27
N LYS A 85 -19.89 -3.47 7.56
CA LYS A 85 -20.00 -2.26 8.35
C LYS A 85 -18.61 -1.73 8.65
N PRO A 86 -18.44 -0.42 8.61
CA PRO A 86 -17.16 0.15 8.95
C PRO A 86 -16.86 0.08 10.44
N LEU A 87 -15.64 -0.37 10.76
CA LEU A 87 -15.17 -0.52 12.12
C LEU A 87 -14.24 0.62 12.54
N TYR A 88 -13.25 0.93 11.70
CA TYR A 88 -12.23 1.94 12.03
C TYR A 88 -11.89 2.79 10.81
N THR A 89 -11.77 4.09 11.01
CA THR A 89 -11.18 5.01 10.03
C THR A 89 -9.66 5.05 10.18
N PHE A 90 -8.96 5.69 9.25
CA PHE A 90 -7.52 5.93 9.39
C PHE A 90 -7.16 6.63 10.71
N ASP A 91 -7.91 7.66 11.09
CA ASP A 91 -7.69 8.41 12.32
C ASP A 91 -7.88 7.53 13.57
N ASP A 92 -8.87 6.63 13.54
CA ASP A 92 -9.07 5.66 14.62
C ASP A 92 -7.86 4.74 14.77
N LEU A 93 -7.29 4.25 13.65
CA LEU A 93 -6.11 3.38 13.67
C LEU A 93 -4.88 4.08 14.21
N VAL A 94 -4.63 5.34 13.80
CA VAL A 94 -3.53 6.15 14.31
C VAL A 94 -3.66 6.35 15.82
N ARG A 95 -4.87 6.73 16.28
CA ARG A 95 -5.16 6.89 17.72
C ARG A 95 -4.93 5.59 18.50
N LEU A 96 -5.43 4.46 18.00
CA LEU A 96 -5.25 3.15 18.63
C LEU A 96 -3.77 2.74 18.72
N SER A 97 -2.98 3.03 17.68
CA SER A 97 -1.53 2.77 17.66
C SER A 97 -0.79 3.57 18.74
N GLN A 98 -1.13 4.85 18.91
CA GLN A 98 -0.56 5.72 19.93
C GLN A 98 -0.91 5.23 21.34
N LEU A 99 -2.19 4.95 21.59
CA LEU A 99 -2.66 4.40 22.88
C LEU A 99 -1.99 3.07 23.24
N LYS A 100 -1.76 2.21 22.24
CA LYS A 100 -1.03 0.95 22.45
C LYS A 100 0.41 1.21 22.86
N SER A 101 1.09 2.14 22.19
CA SER A 101 2.48 2.53 22.49
C SER A 101 2.60 3.08 23.91
N GLU A 102 1.69 3.96 24.33
CA GLU A 102 1.62 4.48 25.70
C GLU A 102 1.41 3.37 26.74
N ARG A 103 0.52 2.39 26.46
CA ARG A 103 0.30 1.25 27.36
C ARG A 103 1.52 0.34 27.49
N MET A 104 2.28 0.18 26.41
CA MET A 104 3.52 -0.62 26.44
C MET A 104 4.63 0.13 27.18
N GLY A 105 4.77 1.44 26.97
CA GLY A 105 5.76 2.27 27.68
C GLY A 105 5.48 2.41 29.19
N LYS A 106 4.23 2.29 29.63
CA LYS A 106 3.87 2.21 31.06
C LYS A 106 4.12 0.83 31.69
N ARG A 107 4.47 -0.19 30.89
CA ARG A 107 4.76 -1.57 31.32
C ARG A 107 6.26 -1.89 31.34
N SER A 108 7.13 -0.99 30.88
CA SER A 108 8.59 -1.05 31.03
C SER A 108 9.04 -0.21 32.20
#